data_AF-A0A832ZGK6-F1
#
_entry.id   AF-A0A832ZGK6-F1
#
_cell.length_a   1.000
_cell.length_b   1.000
_cell.length_c   1.000
_cell.angle_alpha   90.00
_cell.angle_beta   90.00
_cell.angle_gamma   90.00
#
_symmetry.space_group_name_H-M   'P 1'
#
loop_
_entity.id
_entity.type
_entity.pdbx_description
1 polymer ?
#
loop_
_entity_poly.entity_id
_entity_poly.type
_entity_poly.pdbx_seq_one_letter_code
_entity_poly.pdbx_strand_id
1 'polypeptide(L)' 'RDRFDERIKEDIHFIPEVVHVFVNCPKCGSRDFEVVKGRGVYVEAIRMEGEEQ' A
#
# COMPACT_ATOMS: atom_id res chain seq x y z
N ARG A 1 5.42 13.36 -13.08
CA ARG A 1 5.14 14.32 -11.99
C ARG A 1 5.13 13.52 -10.70
N ASP A 2 6.25 13.52 -9.99
CA ASP A 2 6.34 12.87 -8.68
C ASP A 2 5.60 13.73 -7.67
N ARG A 3 4.48 13.21 -7.16
CA ARG A 3 3.63 13.89 -6.18
C ARG A 3 4.15 13.79 -4.74
N PHE A 4 5.16 12.96 -4.49
CA PHE A 4 5.78 12.74 -3.17
C PHE A 4 7.29 12.92 -3.26
N ASP A 5 7.85 13.63 -2.27
CA ASP A 5 9.29 13.64 -2.04
C ASP A 5 9.76 12.31 -1.42
N GLU A 6 11.07 12.10 -1.37
CA GLU A 6 11.65 10.84 -0.87
C GLU A 6 11.31 10.55 0.59
N ARG A 7 11.19 11.58 1.43
CA ARG A 7 10.86 11.40 2.84
C ARG A 7 9.44 10.84 3.01
N ILE A 8 8.48 11.41 2.27
CA ILE A 8 7.09 10.92 2.28
C ILE A 8 7.03 9.47 1.78
N LYS A 9 7.83 9.11 0.78
CA LYS A 9 7.90 7.73 0.27
C LYS A 9 8.43 6.76 1.33
N GLU A 10 9.50 7.14 2.04
CA GLU A 10 10.06 6.33 3.14
C GLU A 10 9.06 6.15 4.29
N ASP A 11 8.37 7.21 4.71
CA ASP A 11 7.37 7.13 5.77
C ASP A 11 6.27 6.11 5.43
N ILE A 12 5.72 6.17 4.21
CA ILE A 12 4.70 5.23 3.72
C ILE A 12 5.27 3.82 3.54
N HIS A 13 6.54 3.69 3.14
CA HIS A 13 7.19 2.39 3.01
C HIS A 13 7.24 1.64 4.34
N PHE A 14 7.55 2.34 5.45
CA PHE A 14 7.61 1.73 6.78
C PHE A 14 6.23 1.55 7.42
N ILE A 15 5.35 2.54 7.29
CA ILE A 15 4.01 2.52 7.89
C ILE A 15 3.00 2.95 6.82
N PRO A 16 2.44 2.02 6.03
CA PRO A 16 1.51 2.33 4.95
C PRO A 16 0.32 3.22 5.38
N GLU A 17 -0.11 3.11 6.64
CA GLU A 17 -1.20 3.88 7.23
C GLU A 17 -0.95 5.40 7.27
N VAL A 18 0.31 5.86 7.25
CA VAL A 18 0.61 7.30 7.24
C VAL A 18 0.20 7.99 5.92
N VAL A 19 -0.20 7.23 4.90
CA VAL A 19 -0.72 7.77 3.63
C VAL A 19 -1.90 8.73 3.83
N HIS A 20 -2.73 8.53 4.86
CA HIS A 20 -3.85 9.41 5.20
C HIS A 20 -3.41 10.83 5.60
N VAL A 21 -2.15 11.03 5.95
CA VAL A 21 -1.57 12.36 6.26
C VAL A 21 -1.25 13.14 4.97
N PHE A 22 -0.87 12.44 3.90
CA PHE A 22 -0.34 13.04 2.67
C PHE A 22 -1.32 13.06 1.50
N VAL A 23 -2.32 12.17 1.52
CA VAL A 23 -3.30 11.99 0.44
C VAL A 23 -4.69 12.41 0.89
N ASN A 24 -5.44 13.00 -0.04
CA ASN A 24 -6.86 13.28 0.12
C ASN A 24 -7.63 12.85 -1.13
N CYS A 25 -8.94 12.64 -0.97
CA CYS A 25 -9.84 12.35 -2.07
C CYS A 25 -9.85 13.56 -3.03
N PRO A 26 -9.50 13.39 -4.32
CA PRO A 26 -9.44 14.50 -5.26
C PRO A 26 -10.81 15.13 -5.57
N LYS A 27 -11.90 14.44 -5.22
CA LYS A 27 -13.28 14.93 -5.44
C LYS A 27 -13.81 15.76 -4.27
N CYS A 28 -13.57 15.35 -3.02
CA CYS A 28 -14.15 16.01 -1.83
C CYS A 28 -13.11 16.56 -0.84
N GLY A 29 -11.82 16.30 -1.04
CA GLY A 29 -10.74 16.73 -0.14
C GLY A 29 -10.64 15.96 1.17
N SER A 30 -11.52 14.99 1.43
CA SER A 30 -11.48 14.16 2.64
C SER A 30 -10.22 13.28 2.70
N ARG A 31 -9.65 13.14 3.89
CA ARG A 31 -8.57 12.18 4.21
C ARG A 31 -9.10 10.85 4.77
N ASP A 32 -10.42 10.80 5.00
CA ASP A 32 -11.12 9.59 5.42
C ASP A 32 -11.46 8.77 4.17
N PHE A 33 -10.59 7.82 3.83
CA PHE A 33 -10.73 6.91 2.70
C PHE A 33 -10.21 5.53 3.09
N GLU A 34 -10.64 4.48 2.41
CA GLU A 34 -10.10 3.15 2.62
C GLU A 34 -9.02 2.82 1.58
N VAL A 35 -7.90 2.23 2.00
CA VAL A 35 -6.91 1.64 1.08
C VAL A 35 -7.40 0.26 0.66
N VAL A 36 -8.15 0.18 -0.44
CA VAL A 36 -8.83 -1.05 -0.87
C VAL A 36 -7.91 -2.16 -1.40
N LYS A 37 -6.73 -1.80 -1.93
CA LYS A 37 -5.74 -2.73 -2.52
C LYS A 37 -4.32 -2.14 -2.42
N GLY A 38 -3.31 -2.99 -2.57
CA GLY A 38 -1.90 -2.57 -2.59
C GLY A 38 -1.31 -2.20 -1.22
N ARG A 39 -2.04 -2.50 -0.15
CA ARG A 39 -1.59 -2.32 1.23
C ARG A 39 -0.87 -3.59 1.70
N GLY A 40 0.36 -3.44 2.18
CA GLY A 40 1.15 -4.53 2.74
C GLY A 40 1.60 -5.55 1.71
N VAL A 41 2.09 -6.69 2.19
CA VAL A 41 2.59 -7.80 1.38
C VAL A 41 1.88 -9.07 1.82
N TYR A 42 1.60 -9.95 0.87
CA TYR A 42 0.99 -11.25 1.12
C TYR A 42 1.64 -12.30 0.23
N VAL A 43 1.52 -13.56 0.64
CA VAL A 43 1.93 -14.69 -0.19
C VAL A 43 0.82 -14.93 -1.21
N GLU A 44 1.12 -14.70 -2.48
CA GLU A 44 0.15 -14.91 -3.57
C GLU A 44 0.03 -16.40 -3.92
N ALA A 45 1.14 -17.11 -3.97
CA ALA A 45 1.18 -18.52 -4.30
C ALA A 45 2.33 -19.23 -3.59
N ILE A 46 2.12 -20.50 -3.27
CA ILE A 46 3.17 -21.41 -2.79
C ILE A 46 3.20 -22.58 -3.76
N ARG A 47 4.35 -22.78 -4.42
CA ARG A 47 4.58 -23.96 -5.25
C ARG A 47 5.11 -25.08 -4.36
N MET A 48 4.43 -26.23 -4.40
CA MET A 48 4.80 -27.43 -3.65
C MET A 48 5.26 -28.52 -4.61
N GLU A 49 6.22 -29.33 -4.19
CA GLU A 49 6.58 -30.59 -4.86
C GLU A 49 6.07 -31.75 -4.00
N GLY A 50 5.57 -32.81 -4.62
CA GLY A 50 5.07 -34.01 -3.94
C GLY A 50 5.25 -35.24 -4.82
N GLU A 51 5.38 -36.42 -4.20
CA GLU A 51 5.42 -37.71 -4.90
C GLU A 51 3.98 -38.19 -5.15
N GLU A 52 3.66 -38.55 -6.39
CA GLU A 52 2.43 -39.28 -6.72
C GLU A 52 2.55 -40.69 -6.13
N GLN A 53 1.64 -41.07 -5.23
CA GLN A 53 1.49 -42.44 -4.74
C GLN A 53 0.64 -43.27 -5.71
#